data_AF-A0A6N7HS60-F1
#
_entry.id   AF-A0A6N7HS60-F1
#
_cell.length_a   1.000
_cell.length_b   1.000
_cell.length_c   1.000
_cell.angle_alpha   90.00
_cell.angle_beta   90.00
_cell.angle_gamma   90.00
#
_symmetry.space_group_name_H-M   'P 1'
#
loop_
_entity.id
_entity.type
_entity.pdbx_description
1 polymer ?
#
loop_
_entity_poly.entity_id
_entity_poly.type
_entity_poly.pdbx_seq_one_letter_code
_entity_poly.pdbx_strand_id
1 'polypeptide(L)'
;MVGWFGPFEVRVSKSQVAFRRKRGFAYLWLPGQYLAKPAVDVVLSIALGRHDESERFKEVVHPAPAHWMHHLELRDAGDLDDEVAGWLREAADRAG
;
A
#
# COMPACT_ATOMS: atom_id res chain seq x y z
N MET A 1 15.02 9.27 -1.35
CA MET A 1 14.32 10.04 -2.39
C MET A 1 12.83 10.08 -2.00
N VAL A 2 12.37 11.15 -1.34
CA VAL A 2 10.96 11.33 -0.92
C VAL A 2 10.50 12.63 -1.56
N GLY A 3 9.58 12.54 -2.52
CA GLY A 3 9.07 13.73 -3.23
C GLY A 3 8.14 13.46 -4.41
N TRP A 4 7.77 12.21 -4.70
CA TRP A 4 7.04 11.87 -5.94
C TRP A 4 5.51 11.95 -5.83
N PHE A 5 4.96 12.04 -4.61
CA PHE A 5 3.52 11.97 -4.35
C PHE A 5 2.90 13.29 -3.86
N GLY A 6 3.62 14.41 -3.95
CA GLY A 6 3.21 15.67 -3.31
C GLY A 6 3.18 15.56 -1.77
N PRO A 7 2.60 16.55 -1.06
CA PRO A 7 2.46 16.52 0.39
C PRO A 7 1.55 15.38 0.87
N PHE A 8 2.00 14.62 1.87
CA PHE A 8 1.20 13.62 2.58
C PHE A 8 1.64 13.52 4.04
N GLU A 9 0.76 13.00 4.89
CA GLU A 9 1.03 12.68 6.28
C GLU A 9 1.41 11.20 6.42
N VAL A 10 2.40 10.93 7.28
CA VAL A 10 2.74 9.58 7.74
C VAL A 10 2.24 9.40 9.16
N ARG A 11 1.39 8.39 9.39
CA ARG A 11 0.95 7.99 10.72
C ARG A 11 1.50 6.62 11.07
N VAL A 12 2.34 6.57 12.09
CA VAL A 12 2.83 5.32 12.66
C VAL A 12 1.92 4.91 13.80
N SER A 13 1.42 3.67 13.77
CA SER A 13 0.69 3.03 14.85
C SER A 13 1.48 1.83 15.37
N LYS A 14 0.90 1.10 16.34
CA LYS A 14 1.51 -0.12 16.87
C LYS A 14 1.75 -1.19 15.78
N SER A 15 0.86 -1.30 14.81
CA SER A 15 0.83 -2.40 13.84
C SER A 15 1.11 -1.99 12.39
N GLN A 16 1.07 -0.69 12.08
CA GLN A 16 1.14 -0.22 10.70
C GLN A 16 1.69 1.20 10.57
N VAL A 17 2.25 1.48 9.40
CA VAL A 17 2.53 2.83 8.92
C VAL A 17 1.51 3.17 7.84
N ALA A 18 0.73 4.22 8.05
CA ALA A 18 -0.25 4.70 7.09
C ALA A 18 0.23 5.98 6.40
N PHE A 19 0.17 5.99 5.07
CA PHE A 19 0.35 7.17 4.25
C PHE A 19 -1.02 7.73 3.88
N ARG A 20 -1.23 9.02 4.14
CA ARG A 20 -2.55 9.63 3.98
C ARG A 20 -2.48 11.09 3.51
N ARG A 21 -3.51 11.50 2.78
CA ARG A 21 -3.89 12.91 2.61
C ARG A 21 -5.19 13.13 3.38
N LYS A 22 -6.26 13.65 2.73
CA LYS A 22 -7.61 13.64 3.34
C LYS A 22 -8.04 12.23 3.71
N ARG A 23 -7.65 11.23 2.91
CA ARG A 23 -7.88 9.79 3.13
C ARG A 23 -6.56 9.02 3.17
N GLY A 24 -6.56 7.84 3.77
CA GLY A 24 -5.41 6.92 3.67
C GLY A 24 -5.36 6.28 2.28
N PHE A 25 -4.16 6.15 1.73
CA PHE A 25 -3.97 5.65 0.36
C PHE A 25 -2.97 4.51 0.25
N ALA A 26 -2.05 4.40 1.21
CA ALA A 26 -1.13 3.28 1.30
C ALA A 26 -0.87 2.92 2.77
N TYR A 27 -0.61 1.64 3.02
CA TYR A 27 -0.40 1.11 4.36
C TYR A 27 0.69 0.04 4.33
N LEU A 28 1.69 0.18 5.19
CA LEU A 28 2.67 -0.87 5.44
C LEU A 28 2.33 -1.53 6.77
N TRP A 29 2.28 -2.86 6.77
CA TRP A 29 2.27 -3.63 8.02
C TRP A 29 3.38 -4.68 7.98
N LEU A 30 3.94 -5.00 9.15
CA LEU A 30 5.03 -5.94 9.34
C LEU A 30 4.48 -7.24 9.94
N PRO A 31 4.25 -8.31 9.14
CA PRO A 31 3.68 -9.54 9.66
C PRO A 31 4.55 -10.17 10.75
N GLY A 32 5.87 -9.98 10.69
CA GLY A 32 6.82 -10.49 11.69
C GLY A 32 6.63 -9.94 13.10
N GLN A 33 5.89 -8.85 13.30
CA GLN A 33 5.52 -8.38 14.64
C GLN A 33 4.43 -9.25 15.30
N TYR A 34 3.69 -10.02 14.51
CA TYR A 34 2.50 -10.77 14.96
C TYR A 34 2.54 -12.26 14.62
N LEU A 35 3.36 -12.66 13.64
CA LEU A 35 3.52 -14.04 13.19
C LEU A 35 4.89 -14.57 13.62
N ALA A 36 4.91 -15.74 14.26
CA ALA A 36 6.15 -16.37 14.72
C ALA A 36 7.12 -16.78 13.58
N LYS A 37 6.59 -16.95 12.35
CA LYS A 37 7.34 -17.27 11.13
C LYS A 37 6.70 -16.55 9.94
N PRO A 38 6.99 -15.24 9.74
CA PRO A 38 6.42 -14.51 8.62
C PRO A 38 7.02 -15.03 7.31
N ALA A 39 6.18 -15.23 6.29
CA ALA A 39 6.63 -15.62 4.95
C ALA A 39 7.24 -14.44 4.18
N VAL A 40 6.94 -13.21 4.60
CA VAL A 40 7.36 -11.94 3.97
C VAL A 40 7.59 -10.87 5.02
N ASP A 41 8.53 -9.96 4.73
CA ASP A 41 8.96 -8.95 5.69
C ASP A 41 7.93 -7.84 5.84
N VAL A 42 7.36 -7.37 4.74
CA VAL A 42 6.40 -6.26 4.73
C VAL A 42 5.30 -6.53 3.71
N VAL A 43 4.06 -6.17 4.03
CA VAL A 43 2.99 -6.08 3.01
C VAL A 43 2.61 -4.62 2.84
N LEU A 44 2.58 -4.18 1.59
CA LEU A 44 2.09 -2.89 1.14
C LEU A 44 0.64 -3.06 0.68
N SER A 45 -0.27 -2.33 1.31
CA SER A 45 -1.67 -2.24 0.89
C SER A 45 -1.89 -0.91 0.18
N ILE A 46 -2.49 -0.93 -1.02
CA ILE A 46 -2.74 0.26 -1.86
C ILE A 46 -4.23 0.40 -2.13
N ALA A 47 -4.78 1.59 -1.87
CA ALA A 47 -6.19 1.88 -2.08
C ALA A 47 -6.45 2.51 -3.46
N LEU A 48 -6.89 1.70 -4.43
CA LEU A 48 -7.23 2.14 -5.78
C LEU A 48 -8.74 2.35 -5.97
N GLY A 49 -9.09 3.04 -7.05
CA GLY A 49 -10.47 3.30 -7.45
C GLY A 49 -11.13 2.25 -8.32
N ARG A 50 -10.37 1.24 -8.69
CA ARG A 50 -10.69 0.24 -9.70
C ARG A 50 -10.06 -1.09 -9.27
N HIS A 51 -10.58 -2.17 -9.82
CA HIS A 51 -9.91 -3.46 -9.76
C HIS A 51 -8.64 -3.40 -10.61
N ASP A 52 -7.55 -3.97 -10.11
CA ASP A 52 -6.32 -4.20 -10.85
C ASP A 52 -6.01 -5.71 -10.83
N GLU A 53 -5.79 -6.28 -12.01
CA GLU A 53 -5.64 -7.74 -12.19
C GLU A 53 -4.17 -8.18 -12.21
N SER A 54 -3.23 -7.30 -11.84
CA SER A 54 -1.81 -7.64 -11.77
C SER A 54 -1.58 -8.83 -10.81
N GLU A 55 -0.90 -9.86 -11.30
CA GLU A 55 -0.55 -11.06 -10.53
C GLU A 55 0.37 -10.77 -9.33
N ARG A 56 0.93 -9.54 -9.27
CA ARG A 56 1.75 -9.09 -8.14
C ARG A 56 0.93 -8.93 -6.86
N PHE A 57 -0.37 -8.64 -6.99
CA PHE A 57 -1.24 -8.58 -5.83
C PHE A 57 -1.55 -9.98 -5.34
N LYS A 58 -1.09 -10.28 -4.12
CA LYS A 58 -1.43 -11.52 -3.42
C LYS A 58 -2.93 -11.60 -3.15
N GLU A 59 -3.53 -10.46 -2.83
CA GLU A 59 -4.94 -10.37 -2.50
C GLU A 59 -5.49 -9.01 -2.93
N VAL A 60 -6.69 -9.04 -3.51
CA VAL A 60 -7.44 -7.85 -3.89
C VAL A 60 -8.83 -7.95 -3.28
N VAL A 61 -9.24 -6.93 -2.52
CA VAL A 61 -10.54 -6.90 -1.86
C VAL A 61 -11.29 -5.61 -2.18
N HIS A 62 -12.63 -5.67 -2.14
CA HIS A 62 -13.51 -4.54 -2.46
C HIS A 62 -14.27 -4.07 -1.20
N PRO A 63 -13.61 -3.39 -0.25
CA PRO A 63 -14.19 -3.07 1.06
C PRO A 63 -15.34 -2.05 0.99
N ALA A 64 -15.42 -1.27 -0.08
CA ALA A 64 -16.50 -0.32 -0.30
C ALA A 64 -16.68 -0.06 -1.81
N PRO A 65 -17.86 0.38 -2.29
CA PRO A 65 -18.13 0.55 -3.72
C PRO A 65 -17.08 1.37 -4.48
N ALA A 66 -16.50 2.39 -3.85
CA ALA A 66 -15.52 3.29 -4.46
C ALA A 66 -14.04 2.93 -4.18
N HIS A 67 -13.79 1.82 -3.47
CA HIS A 67 -12.47 1.48 -2.94
C HIS A 67 -12.13 0.02 -3.13
N TRP A 68 -11.02 -0.22 -3.82
CA TRP A 68 -10.38 -1.51 -3.93
C TRP A 68 -9.06 -1.48 -3.16
N MET A 69 -8.83 -2.46 -2.30
CA MET A 69 -7.61 -2.60 -1.53
C MET A 69 -6.79 -3.74 -2.12
N HIS A 70 -5.55 -3.44 -2.47
CA HIS A 70 -4.64 -4.39 -3.12
C HIS A 70 -3.44 -4.63 -2.21
N HIS A 71 -3.17 -5.89 -1.89
CA HIS A 71 -2.12 -6.31 -0.98
C HIS A 71 -0.94 -6.89 -1.77
N LEU A 72 0.19 -6.22 -1.70
CA LEU A 72 1.46 -6.59 -2.32
C LEU A 72 2.45 -7.02 -1.23
N GLU A 73 3.02 -8.20 -1.36
CA GLU A 73 4.13 -8.61 -0.50
C GLU A 73 5.44 -8.01 -1.02
N LEU A 74 6.17 -7.31 -0.15
CA LEU A 74 7.48 -6.75 -0.45
C LEU A 74 8.55 -7.64 0.19
N ARG A 75 9.49 -8.12 -0.63
CA ARG A 75 10.62 -8.96 -0.25
C ARG A 75 11.91 -8.16 -0.23
N ASP A 76 12.06 -7.21 -1.16
CA ASP A 76 13.20 -6.30 -1.18
C ASP A 76 12.84 -4.93 -1.78
N ALA A 77 13.81 -4.01 -1.78
CA ALA A 77 13.58 -2.65 -2.25
C ALA A 77 13.32 -2.57 -3.77
N GLY A 78 13.74 -3.58 -4.53
CA GLY A 78 13.49 -3.70 -5.97
C GLY A 78 12.03 -4.00 -6.32
N ASP A 79 11.23 -4.49 -5.37
CA ASP A 79 9.78 -4.62 -5.56
C ASP A 79 9.07 -3.26 -5.69
N LEU A 80 9.71 -2.16 -5.25
CA LEU A 80 9.21 -0.78 -5.39
C LEU A 80 9.64 -0.16 -6.73
N ASP A 81 9.21 -0.78 -7.82
CA ASP A 81 9.48 -0.31 -9.19
C ASP A 81 8.48 0.75 -9.69
N ASP A 82 8.60 1.10 -10.98
CA ASP A 82 7.77 2.12 -11.62
C ASP A 82 6.28 1.77 -11.67
N GLU A 83 5.93 0.47 -11.71
CA GLU A 83 4.53 0.01 -11.69
C GLU A 83 3.92 0.29 -10.30
N VAL A 84 4.63 -0.11 -9.24
CA VAL A 84 4.21 0.18 -7.86
C VAL A 84 4.17 1.68 -7.59
N ALA A 85 5.15 2.43 -8.09
CA ALA A 85 5.14 3.89 -8.00
C ALA A 85 3.96 4.53 -8.76
N GLY A 86 3.52 3.91 -9.85
CA GLY A 86 2.32 4.28 -10.60
C GLY A 86 1.05 4.12 -9.76
N TRP A 87 0.84 2.94 -9.18
CA TRP A 87 -0.30 2.68 -8.30
C TRP A 87 -0.33 3.58 -7.08
N LEU A 88 0.81 3.81 -6.43
CA LEU A 88 0.91 4.70 -5.28
C LEU A 88 0.54 6.14 -5.63
N ARG A 89 0.92 6.61 -6.82
CA ARG A 89 0.55 7.95 -7.29
C ARG A 89 -0.94 8.05 -7.56
N GLU A 90 -1.52 7.07 -8.25
CA GLU A 90 -2.97 7.00 -8.48
C GLU A 90 -3.74 7.03 -7.14
N ALA A 91 -3.31 6.22 -6.18
CA ALA A 91 -3.91 6.16 -4.85
C ALA A 91 -3.79 7.50 -4.12
N ALA A 92 -2.61 8.13 -4.15
CA ALA A 92 -2.37 9.42 -3.51
C ALA A 92 -3.26 10.52 -4.11
N ASP A 93 -3.38 10.59 -5.44
CA ASP A 93 -4.20 11.61 -6.13
C ASP A 93 -5.69 11.46 -5.81
N ARG A 94 -6.18 10.23 -5.66
CA ARG A 94 -7.55 9.96 -5.22
C ARG A 94 -7.81 10.30 -3.75
N ALA A 95 -6.76 10.32 -2.94
CA ALA A 95 -6.86 10.54 -1.51
C ALA A 95 -7.04 12.02 -1.12
N GLY A 96 -6.94 12.92 -2.09
CA GLY A 96 -7.21 14.34 -1.96
C GLY A 96 -6.02 15.10 -1.44
#